data_AF-A0A969GET4-F1
#
_entry.id   AF-A0A969GET4-F1
#
_cell.length_a   1.000
_cell.length_b   1.000
_cell.length_c   1.000
_cell.angle_alpha   90.00
_cell.angle_beta   90.00
_cell.angle_gamma   90.00
#
_symmetry.space_group_name_H-M   'P 1'
#
loop_
_entity.id
_entity.type
_entity.pdbx_description
1 polymer ?
#
loop_
_entity_poly.entity_id
_entity_poly.type
_entity_poly.pdbx_seq_one_letter_code
_entity_poly.pdbx_strand_id
1 'polypeptide(L)' 'MKENILLVGTGALATLFAARLSEAGHAVSMLGTWKDGLHALQKNGASIIDSNGNEKKLSGFCNR' A
#
# COMPACT_ATOMS: atom_id res chain seq x y z
N MET A 1 17.31 -7.14 3.77
CA MET A 1 16.82 -6.93 5.15
C MET A 1 15.35 -6.52 5.06
N LYS A 2 14.46 -7.17 5.82
CA LYS A 2 13.04 -6.80 5.85
C LYS A 2 12.82 -5.72 6.90
N GLU A 3 12.83 -4.47 6.46
CA GLU A 3 12.48 -3.31 7.28
C GLU A 3 10.95 -3.20 7.46
N ASN A 4 10.51 -2.75 8.63
CA ASN A 4 9.12 -2.36 8.89
C ASN A 4 8.96 -0.87 8.60
N ILE A 5 8.19 -0.52 7.57
CA ILE A 5 8.04 0.86 7.10
C ILE A 5 6.63 1.35 7.42
N LEU A 6 6.54 2.46 8.16
CA LEU A 6 5.28 3.15 8.43
C LEU A 6 5.11 4.31 7.44
N LEU A 7 4.07 4.22 6.61
CA LEU A 7 3.65 5.30 5.73
C LEU A 7 2.59 6.13 6.44
N VAL A 8 2.91 7.40 6.69
CA VAL A 8 1.94 8.37 7.23
C VAL A 8 1.26 9.06 6.06
N GLY A 9 0.01 8.67 5.80
CA GLY A 9 -0.80 9.14 4.69
C GLY A 9 -1.53 7.99 3.99
N THR A 10 -2.76 8.25 3.56
CA THR A 10 -3.63 7.27 2.89
C THR A 10 -4.09 7.76 1.51
N GLY A 11 -3.31 8.67 0.92
CA GLY A 11 -3.53 9.17 -0.44
C GLY A 11 -2.92 8.27 -1.52
N ALA A 12 -3.17 8.60 -2.79
CA ALA A 12 -2.70 7.82 -3.94
C ALA A 12 -1.17 7.59 -3.95
N LEU A 13 -0.39 8.61 -3.56
CA LEU A 13 1.06 8.50 -3.49
C LEU A 13 1.52 7.54 -2.38
N ALA A 14 0.89 7.60 -1.21
CA ALA A 14 1.21 6.68 -0.12
C ALA A 14 0.91 5.23 -0.53
N THR A 15 -0.24 5.00 -1.17
CA THR A 15 -0.61 3.69 -1.73
C THR A 15 0.41 3.19 -2.76
N LEU A 16 0.90 4.07 -3.65
CA LEU A 16 1.93 3.73 -4.63
C LEU A 16 3.23 3.28 -3.95
N PHE A 17 3.71 4.03 -2.96
CA PHE A 17 4.90 3.65 -2.18
C PHE A 17 4.68 2.35 -1.42
N ALA A 18 3.51 2.18 -0.80
CA ALA A 18 3.21 1.00 -0.01
C ALA A 18 3.29 -0.27 -0.85
N ALA A 19 2.72 -0.21 -2.06
CA ALA A 19 2.75 -1.30 -3.00
C ALA A 19 4.18 -1.56 -3.53
N ARG A 20 4.96 -0.54 -3.90
CA ARG A 20 6.34 -0.71 -4.37
C ARG A 20 7.29 -1.27 -3.29
N LEU A 21 7.15 -0.81 -2.06
CA LEU A 21 7.96 -1.29 -0.93
C LEU A 21 7.58 -2.73 -0.53
N SER A 22 6.29 -3.07 -0.59
CA SER A 22 5.84 -4.45 -0.36
C SER A 22 6.32 -5.39 -1.47
N GLU A 23 6.34 -4.95 -2.74
CA GLU A 23 6.94 -5.72 -3.84
C GLU A 23 8.44 -5.96 -3.64
N ALA A 24 9.16 -5.00 -3.07
CA ALA A 24 10.56 -5.15 -2.70
C ALA A 24 10.77 -6.07 -1.46
N GLY A 25 9.69 -6.59 -0.88
CA GLY A 25 9.72 -7.54 0.23
C GLY A 25 9.75 -6.91 1.62
N HIS A 26 9.58 -5.59 1.74
CA HIS A 26 9.47 -4.89 3.01
C HIS A 26 8.08 -5.03 3.62
N ALA A 27 8.00 -5.02 4.94
CA ALA A 27 6.72 -5.01 5.64
C ALA A 27 6.24 -3.55 5.75
N VAL A 28 5.07 -3.25 5.19
CA VAL A 28 4.56 -1.88 5.13
C VAL A 28 3.25 -1.76 5.91
N SER A 29 3.19 -0.75 6.77
CA SER A 29 1.98 -0.33 7.46
C SER A 29 1.61 1.08 7.03
N MET A 30 0.32 1.36 6.88
CA MET A 30 -0.18 2.69 6.56
C MET A 30 -0.97 3.24 7.75
N LEU A 31 -0.70 4.50 8.08
CA LEU A 31 -1.40 5.25 9.11
C LEU A 31 -1.98 6.52 8.49
N GLY A 32 -3.27 6.75 8.68
CA GLY A 32 -3.94 7.95 8.19
C GLY A 32 -5.23 8.22 8.93
N THR A 33 -5.72 9.44 8.81
CA THR A 33 -6.97 9.87 9.44
C THR A 33 -8.20 9.48 8.63
N TRP A 34 -8.02 9.09 7.37
CA TRP A 34 -9.12 8.68 6.49
C TRP A 34 -9.43 7.20 6.63
N LYS A 35 -10.36 6.90 7.55
CA LYS A 35 -10.78 5.54 7.89
C LYS A 35 -11.34 4.77 6.69
N ASP A 36 -12.17 5.39 5.85
CA ASP A 36 -12.76 4.72 4.69
C ASP A 36 -11.70 4.34 3.65
N GLY A 37 -10.70 5.20 3.44
CA GLY A 37 -9.56 4.89 2.56
C GLY A 37 -8.75 3.70 3.07
N LEU A 38 -8.48 3.63 4.37
CA LEU A 38 -7.81 2.48 5.01
C LEU A 38 -8.62 1.20 4.89
N HIS A 39 -9.93 1.27 5.08
CA HIS A 39 -10.81 0.11 4.98
C HIS A 39 -10.93 -0.39 3.55
N ALA A 40 -11.00 0.53 2.57
CA ALA A 40 -10.97 0.19 1.15
C ALA A 40 -9.64 -0.47 0.75
N LEU A 41 -8.51 0.07 1.22
CA LEU A 41 -7.17 -0.51 0.98
C LEU A 41 -6.99 -1.86 1.67
N GLN A 42 -7.54 -2.04 2.88
CA GLN A 42 -7.49 -3.33 3.57
C GLN A 42 -8.34 -4.39 2.87
N LYS A 43 -9.53 -4.02 2.38
CA LYS A 43 -10.48 -4.94 1.76
C LYS A 43 -10.11 -5.28 0.31
N ASN A 44 -9.73 -4.28 -0.48
CA ASN A 44 -9.49 -4.42 -1.91
C ASN A 44 -8.00 -4.45 -2.28
N GLY A 45 -7.11 -4.07 -1.36
CA GLY A 45 -5.70 -3.88 -1.66
C GLY A 45 -5.45 -2.62 -2.50
N ALA A 46 -4.28 -2.58 -3.12
CA ALA A 46 -3.88 -1.53 -4.05
C ALA A 46 -3.66 -2.15 -5.43
N SER A 47 -4.25 -1.56 -6.47
CA SER A 47 -3.95 -1.89 -7.86
C SER A 47 -3.02 -0.82 -8.43
N ILE A 48 -1.83 -1.21 -8.87
CA ILE A 48 -0.96 -0.35 -9.68
C ILE A 48 -0.97 -0.89 -11.10
N ILE A 49 -1.18 0.01 -12.06
CA ILE A 49 -0.95 -0.27 -13.48
C ILE A 49 0.36 0.41 -13.85
N ASP A 50 1.34 -0.37 -14.27
CA ASP A 50 2.59 0.18 -14.80
C ASP A 50 2.38 0.78 -16.20
N SER A 51 3.34 1.56 -16.68
CA SER A 51 3.35 2.16 -18.03
C SER A 51 3.23 1.12 -19.15
N ASN A 52 3.62 -0.13 -18.86
CA ASN A 52 3.50 -1.27 -19.76
C ASN A 52 2.12 -1.96 -19.74
N GLY A 53 1.16 -1.43 -18.98
CA GLY A 53 -0.18 -2.03 -18.82
C GLY A 53 -0.25 -3.20 -17.83
N ASN A 54 0.84 -3.50 -17.12
CA ASN A 54 0.86 -4.57 -16.13
C ASN A 54 0.11 -4.13 -14.86
N GLU A 55 -1.05 -4.75 -14.60
CA GLU A 55 -1.78 -4.58 -13.35
C GLU A 55 -1.16 -5.48 -12.27
N LYS A 56 -0.74 -4.87 -11.16
CA LYS A 56 -0.36 -5.57 -9.94
C LYS A 56 -1.30 -5.19 -8.82
N LYS A 57 -2.03 -6.19 -8.34
CA LYS A 57 -2.81 -6.10 -7.11
C LYS A 57 -1.95 -6.54 -5.94
N LEU A 58 -1.75 -5.64 -4.99
CA LEU A 58 -1.12 -5.94 -3.72
C LEU A 58 -2.17 -5.97 -2.61
N SER A 59 -2.30 -7.14 -2.02
CA SER A 59 -3.10 -7.42 -0.82
C SER A 59 -2.15 -7.76 0.33
N GLY A 60 -2.40 -7.21 1.52
CA GLY A 60 -1.51 -7.39 2.67
C GLY A 60 -1.12 -6.12 3.41
N PHE A 61 -1.79 -4.99 3.18
CA PHE A 61 -1.59 -3.80 4.00
C PHE A 61 -2.07 -4.06 5.43
N CYS A 62 -1.14 -4.14 6.37
CA CYS A 62 -1.45 -4.19 7.80
C CYS A 62 -1.65 -2.76 8.29
N ASN A 63 -2.91 -2.32 8.28
CA ASN A 63 -3.32 -1.02 8.79
C ASN A 63 -3.57 -1.14 10.30
N ARG A 64 -2.87 -0.33 11.10
CA ARG A 64 -2.97 -0.32 12.56
C ARG A 64 -3.27 1.10 13.04
#